data_AF-A0A8T6XQP6-F1
#
_entry.id   AF-A0A8T6XQP6-F1
#
_cell.length_a   1.000
_cell.length_b   1.000
_cell.length_c   1.000
_cell.angle_alpha   90.00
_cell.angle_beta   90.00
_cell.angle_gamma   90.00
#
_symmetry.space_group_name_H-M   'P 1'
#
loop_
_entity.id
_entity.type
_entity.pdbx_description
1 polymer ?
#
loop_
_entity_poly.entity_id
_entity_poly.type
_entity_poly.pdbx_seq_one_letter_code
_entity_poly.pdbx_strand_id
1 'polypeptide(L)'
;KAELEKQTNRLREEIRRILNEEIGVLSLSAKNDNILMWAHYADYHKGFCIEFKRSQANALGATKPVHYVKEYPFLSYFDDLPGNIVKKMILTKAEDWSYEAEWRGLNTIDTEVYYTDDMITGIIFGFRMPEDHNNEICQILKDK
;
A
#
# COMPACT_ATOMS: atom_id res chain seq x y z
N LYS A 1 35.09 3.99 14.48
CA LYS A 1 34.28 5.06 13.84
C LYS A 1 34.15 4.84 12.32
N ALA A 2 35.27 4.80 11.58
CA ALA A 2 35.24 4.54 10.12
C ALA A 2 34.61 3.18 9.72
N GLU A 3 34.88 2.11 10.48
CA GLU A 3 34.31 0.78 10.17
C GLU A 3 32.78 0.75 10.38
N LEU A 4 32.28 1.34 11.47
CA LEU A 4 30.84 1.45 11.74
C LEU A 4 30.11 2.27 10.67
N GLU A 5 30.73 3.34 10.19
CA GLU A 5 30.20 4.19 9.12
C GLU A 5 30.14 3.43 7.78
N LYS A 6 31.19 2.66 7.45
CA LYS A 6 31.23 1.80 6.27
C LYS A 6 30.14 0.72 6.31
N GLN A 7 29.93 0.08 7.46
CA GLN A 7 28.87 -0.92 7.66
C GLN A 7 27.47 -0.29 7.53
N THR A 8 27.26 0.88 8.10
CA THR A 8 25.99 1.63 8.01
C THR A 8 25.65 1.97 6.55
N ASN A 9 26.63 2.43 5.78
CA ASN A 9 26.42 2.74 4.37
C ASN A 9 26.11 1.49 3.56
N ARG A 10 26.79 0.36 3.82
CA ARG A 10 26.48 -0.91 3.15
C ARG A 10 25.03 -1.35 3.39
N LEU A 11 24.56 -1.30 4.63
CA LEU A 11 23.17 -1.63 4.96
C LEU A 11 22.17 -0.70 4.24
N ARG A 12 22.45 0.61 4.21
CA ARG A 12 21.59 1.58 3.51
C ARG A 12 21.47 1.28 2.03
N GLU A 13 22.57 0.94 1.38
CA GLU A 13 22.57 0.57 -0.05
C GLU A 13 21.82 -0.75 -0.29
N GLU A 14 22.01 -1.76 0.58
CA GLU A 14 21.27 -3.02 0.49
C GLU A 14 19.76 -2.83 0.69
N ILE A 15 19.34 -2.06 1.69
CA ILE A 15 17.93 -1.70 1.91
C ILE A 15 17.37 -0.93 0.70
N ARG A 16 18.11 0.04 0.16
CA ARG A 16 17.70 0.78 -1.04
C ARG A 16 17.49 -0.14 -2.22
N ARG A 17 18.42 -1.06 -2.45
CA ARG A 17 18.32 -2.03 -3.54
C ARG A 17 17.06 -2.87 -3.40
N ILE A 18 16.82 -3.44 -2.21
CA ILE A 18 15.63 -4.25 -1.95
C ILE A 18 14.34 -3.44 -2.18
N LEU A 19 14.27 -2.20 -1.68
CA LEU A 19 13.08 -1.35 -1.80
C LEU A 19 12.80 -0.89 -3.23
N ASN A 20 13.83 -0.66 -4.04
CA ASN A 20 13.68 -0.09 -5.38
C ASN A 20 13.60 -1.15 -6.48
N GLU A 21 14.27 -2.30 -6.29
CA GLU A 21 14.50 -3.28 -7.35
C GLU A 21 13.86 -4.63 -7.05
N GLU A 22 13.61 -4.96 -5.79
CA GLU A 22 13.16 -6.31 -5.42
C GLU A 22 11.69 -6.35 -4.96
N ILE A 23 11.17 -5.31 -4.30
CA ILE A 23 9.84 -5.35 -3.65
C ILE A 23 8.84 -4.35 -4.24
N GLY A 24 7.67 -4.86 -4.62
CA GLY A 24 6.47 -4.09 -4.88
C GLY A 24 5.55 -4.02 -3.65
N VAL A 25 4.94 -2.85 -3.42
CA VAL A 25 4.01 -2.61 -2.31
C VAL A 25 2.64 -2.24 -2.84
N LEU A 26 1.65 -3.10 -2.62
CA LEU A 26 0.24 -2.75 -2.78
C LEU A 26 -0.25 -2.10 -1.49
N SER A 27 -0.86 -0.92 -1.58
CA SER A 27 -1.42 -0.20 -0.42
C SER A 27 -2.94 -0.10 -0.57
N LEU A 28 -3.67 -0.66 0.39
CA LEU A 28 -5.14 -0.70 0.42
C LEU A 28 -5.66 -0.09 1.72
N SER A 29 -6.92 0.30 1.74
CA SER A 29 -7.60 0.81 2.93
C SER A 29 -8.73 -0.11 3.34
N ALA A 30 -8.94 -0.25 4.65
CA ALA A 30 -10.15 -0.89 5.20
C ALA A 30 -11.36 0.06 5.28
N LYS A 31 -11.19 1.32 4.85
CA LYS A 31 -12.21 2.37 4.86
C LYS A 31 -12.34 3.04 3.50
N ASN A 32 -13.57 3.29 3.09
CA ASN A 32 -13.94 3.99 1.86
C ASN A 32 -14.65 5.34 2.11
N ASP A 33 -14.87 5.71 3.37
CA ASP A 33 -15.70 6.85 3.79
C ASP A 33 -14.91 7.98 4.46
N ASN A 34 -13.57 7.92 4.45
CA ASN A 34 -12.73 8.94 5.06
C ASN A 34 -12.53 10.14 4.13
N ILE A 35 -12.99 11.32 4.55
CA ILE A 35 -12.92 12.56 3.74
C ILE A 35 -11.48 12.97 3.38
N LEU A 36 -10.50 12.77 4.27
CA LEU A 36 -9.10 13.11 4.00
C LEU A 36 -8.53 12.19 2.92
N MET A 37 -8.89 10.90 2.94
CA MET A 37 -8.47 9.97 1.90
C MET A 37 -9.01 10.36 0.52
N TRP A 38 -10.28 10.74 0.43
CA TRP A 38 -10.86 11.23 -0.82
C TRP A 38 -10.19 12.52 -1.31
N ALA A 39 -9.76 13.39 -0.40
CA ALA A 39 -9.00 14.57 -0.76
C ALA A 39 -7.61 14.22 -1.32
N HIS A 40 -6.90 13.28 -0.69
CA HIS A 40 -5.51 12.92 -1.02
C HIS A 40 -5.38 11.97 -2.22
N TYR A 41 -6.23 10.96 -2.31
CA TYR A 41 -6.05 9.83 -3.23
C TYR A 41 -7.04 9.79 -4.38
N ALA A 42 -8.08 10.63 -4.36
CA ALA A 42 -9.12 10.63 -5.38
C ALA A 42 -9.29 12.02 -6.03
N ASP A 43 -8.18 12.69 -6.36
CA ASP A 43 -8.13 14.01 -7.02
C ASP A 43 -9.14 15.01 -6.41
N TYR A 44 -9.03 15.26 -5.11
CA TYR A 44 -9.94 16.16 -4.39
C TYR A 44 -11.42 15.81 -4.57
N HIS A 45 -11.77 14.53 -4.40
CA HIS A 45 -13.11 13.95 -4.57
C HIS A 45 -13.61 13.83 -6.02
N LYS A 46 -12.76 13.97 -7.05
CA LYS A 46 -13.16 13.79 -8.46
C LYS A 46 -12.89 12.39 -9.00
N GLY A 47 -12.06 11.59 -8.31
CA GLY A 47 -11.76 10.20 -8.64
C GLY A 47 -12.80 9.21 -8.10
N PHE A 48 -12.42 7.94 -8.05
CA PHE A 48 -13.27 6.83 -7.55
C PHE A 48 -12.46 5.90 -6.64
N CYS A 49 -13.17 5.02 -5.94
CA CYS A 49 -12.61 3.96 -5.12
C CYS A 49 -13.10 2.60 -5.64
N ILE A 50 -12.17 1.65 -5.83
CA ILE A 50 -12.49 0.26 -6.16
C ILE A 50 -12.55 -0.53 -4.87
N GLU A 51 -13.70 -1.16 -4.61
CA GLU A 51 -13.89 -2.02 -3.45
C GLU A 51 -13.48 -3.46 -3.77
N PHE A 52 -12.67 -4.04 -2.88
CA PHE A 52 -12.21 -5.42 -3.00
C PHE A 52 -12.70 -6.30 -1.84
N LYS A 53 -13.17 -7.51 -2.17
CA LYS A 53 -13.40 -8.59 -1.21
C LYS A 53 -12.08 -9.29 -0.89
N ARG A 54 -11.60 -9.09 0.34
CA ARG A 54 -10.44 -9.81 0.88
C ARG A 54 -10.85 -11.18 1.43
N SER A 55 -10.10 -12.23 1.09
CA SER A 55 -10.20 -13.55 1.74
C SER A 55 -8.83 -14.22 1.83
N GLN A 56 -8.67 -15.18 2.73
CA GLN A 56 -7.40 -15.93 2.83
C GLN A 56 -7.11 -16.78 1.58
N ALA A 57 -8.12 -17.04 0.76
CA ALA A 57 -8.02 -17.87 -0.44
C ALA A 57 -7.70 -17.07 -1.72
N ASN A 58 -7.68 -15.73 -1.67
CA ASN A 58 -7.42 -14.89 -2.83
C ASN A 58 -6.13 -14.08 -2.69
N ALA A 59 -5.77 -13.34 -3.75
CA ALA A 59 -4.52 -12.57 -3.81
C ALA A 59 -4.35 -11.55 -2.67
N LEU A 60 -5.43 -11.14 -2.02
CA LEU A 60 -5.40 -10.22 -0.88
C LEU A 60 -5.25 -10.92 0.48
N GLY A 61 -5.24 -12.26 0.54
CA GLY A 61 -5.09 -13.01 1.77
C GLY A 61 -3.78 -12.73 2.51
N ALA A 62 -2.70 -12.53 1.75
CA ALA A 62 -1.36 -12.29 2.27
C ALA A 62 -1.15 -10.85 2.82
N THR A 63 -2.07 -9.91 2.57
CA THR A 63 -1.92 -8.53 3.04
C THR A 63 -1.86 -8.44 4.57
N LYS A 64 -1.13 -7.45 5.07
CA LYS A 64 -0.91 -7.21 6.50
C LYS A 64 -1.33 -5.79 6.87
N PRO A 65 -1.91 -5.59 8.06
CA PRO A 65 -2.21 -4.24 8.53
C PRO A 65 -0.92 -3.46 8.75
N VAL A 66 -0.96 -2.16 8.49
CA VAL A 66 0.12 -1.24 8.83
C VAL A 66 0.10 -0.97 10.34
N HIS A 67 1.30 -0.92 10.94
CA HIS A 67 1.54 -0.56 12.32
C HIS A 67 1.78 0.95 12.43
N TYR A 68 0.90 1.64 13.13
CA TYR A 68 0.98 3.07 13.32
C TYR A 68 1.73 3.40 14.61
N VAL A 69 2.73 4.29 14.53
CA VAL A 69 3.60 4.64 15.66
C VAL A 69 3.85 6.15 15.71
N LYS A 70 4.01 6.69 16.93
CA LYS A 70 4.44 8.08 17.15
C LYS A 70 5.92 8.27 16.87
N GLU A 71 6.72 7.28 17.27
CA GLU A 71 8.17 7.26 17.10
C GLU A 71 8.55 6.01 16.31
N TYR A 72 9.34 6.19 15.25
CA TYR A 72 9.79 5.07 14.43
C TYR A 72 10.73 4.16 15.22
N PRO A 73 10.61 2.83 15.06
CA PRO A 73 11.44 1.90 15.79
C PRO A 73 12.90 2.03 15.41
N PHE A 74 13.79 1.84 16.38
CA PHE A 74 15.21 1.64 16.09
C PHE A 74 15.38 0.38 15.23
N LEU A 75 16.23 0.49 14.20
CA LEU A 75 16.59 -0.61 13.30
C LEU A 75 18.01 -1.04 13.67
N SER A 76 18.15 -2.27 14.18
CA SER A 76 19.45 -2.80 14.57
C SER A 76 19.98 -3.74 13.51
N TYR A 77 21.16 -3.43 12.97
CA TYR A 77 21.84 -4.29 12.00
C TYR A 77 22.21 -5.67 12.56
N PHE A 78 22.44 -5.76 13.87
CA PHE A 78 22.92 -6.98 14.51
C PHE A 78 21.79 -7.90 14.95
N ASP A 79 20.61 -7.33 15.21
CA ASP A 79 19.47 -8.08 15.75
C ASP A 79 18.45 -8.43 14.67
N ASP A 80 18.42 -7.68 13.56
CA ASP A 80 17.45 -7.86 12.48
C ASP A 80 18.14 -8.25 11.15
N LEU A 81 17.68 -9.34 10.53
CA LEU A 81 18.04 -9.66 9.14
C LEU A 81 17.58 -8.52 8.20
N PRO A 82 18.33 -8.17 7.12
CA PRO A 82 17.96 -7.08 6.21
C PRO A 82 16.51 -7.15 5.70
N GLY A 83 16.00 -8.34 5.37
CA GLY A 83 14.61 -8.53 4.95
C GLY A 83 13.58 -8.22 6.05
N ASN A 84 13.90 -8.50 7.32
CA ASN A 84 13.03 -8.14 8.45
C ASN A 84 13.02 -6.64 8.69
N ILE A 85 14.16 -5.98 8.54
CA ILE A 85 14.28 -4.51 8.61
C ILE A 85 13.38 -3.88 7.55
N VAL A 86 13.51 -4.32 6.29
CA VAL A 86 12.69 -3.81 5.18
C VAL A 86 11.21 -4.03 5.44
N LYS A 87 10.80 -5.22 5.87
CA LYS A 87 9.40 -5.51 6.21
C LYS A 87 8.87 -4.62 7.33
N LYS A 88 9.66 -4.40 8.39
CA LYS A 88 9.31 -3.51 9.51
C LYS A 88 9.15 -2.07 9.02
N MET A 89 10.05 -1.60 8.15
CA MET A 89 9.96 -0.27 7.53
C MET A 89 8.69 -0.13 6.68
N ILE A 90 8.40 -1.10 5.80
CA ILE A 90 7.22 -1.03 4.93
C ILE A 90 5.92 -1.18 5.72
N LEU A 91 5.88 -1.95 6.81
CA LEU A 91 4.66 -2.11 7.60
C LEU A 91 4.52 -1.08 8.74
N THR A 92 5.36 -0.04 8.79
CA THR A 92 5.27 1.00 9.83
C THR A 92 4.98 2.37 9.22
N LYS A 93 4.03 3.11 9.79
CA LYS A 93 3.66 4.46 9.35
C LYS A 93 3.44 5.38 10.56
N ALA A 94 3.61 6.68 10.37
CA ALA A 94 3.36 7.66 11.42
C ALA A 94 1.89 7.64 11.85
N GLU A 95 1.65 7.79 13.16
CA GLU A 95 0.31 7.71 13.77
C GLU A 95 -0.69 8.72 13.20
N ASP A 96 -0.23 9.88 12.73
CA ASP A 96 -1.07 10.89 12.09
C ASP A 96 -1.84 10.35 10.88
N TRP A 97 -1.32 9.30 10.22
CA TRP A 97 -1.95 8.66 9.06
C TRP A 97 -2.82 7.44 9.43
N SER A 98 -3.03 7.16 10.71
CA SER A 98 -3.82 6.01 11.18
C SER A 98 -5.27 6.00 10.68
N TYR A 99 -5.79 7.16 10.26
CA TYR A 99 -7.12 7.28 9.67
C TYR A 99 -7.28 6.51 8.35
N GLU A 100 -6.18 6.21 7.66
CA GLU A 100 -6.20 5.41 6.43
C GLU A 100 -6.55 3.94 6.66
N ALA A 101 -6.40 3.42 7.89
CA ALA A 101 -6.63 2.01 8.18
C ALA A 101 -5.96 1.06 7.16
N GLU A 102 -4.73 1.40 6.77
CA GLU A 102 -4.00 0.81 5.66
C GLU A 102 -3.63 -0.67 5.87
N TRP A 103 -3.75 -1.46 4.79
CA TRP A 103 -3.28 -2.82 4.65
C TRP A 103 -2.34 -2.91 3.45
N ARG A 104 -1.16 -3.53 3.63
CA ARG A 104 -0.15 -3.67 2.58
C ARG A 104 0.02 -5.11 2.12
N GLY A 105 0.08 -5.30 0.80
CA GLY A 105 0.58 -6.52 0.16
C GLY A 105 2.03 -6.32 -0.26
N LEU A 106 2.87 -7.32 -0.02
CA LEU A 106 4.29 -7.30 -0.38
C LEU A 106 4.56 -8.42 -1.37
N ASN A 107 5.05 -8.08 -2.56
CA ASN A 107 5.42 -9.05 -3.59
C ASN A 107 6.78 -8.66 -4.18
N THR A 108 7.41 -9.55 -4.94
CA THR A 108 8.56 -9.13 -5.74
C THR A 108 8.10 -8.28 -6.92
N ILE A 109 8.93 -7.34 -7.40
CA ILE A 109 8.55 -6.45 -8.52
C ILE A 109 8.17 -7.24 -9.78
N ASP A 110 8.83 -8.38 -10.04
CA ASP A 110 8.55 -9.24 -11.19
C ASP A 110 7.34 -10.17 -10.99
N THR A 111 6.67 -10.12 -9.83
CA THR A 111 5.47 -10.91 -9.57
C THR A 111 4.24 -10.20 -10.14
N GLU A 112 3.67 -10.76 -11.19
CA GLU A 112 2.34 -10.38 -11.64
C GLU A 112 1.28 -10.86 -10.63
N VAL A 113 0.50 -9.92 -10.11
CA VAL A 113 -0.61 -10.20 -9.20
C VAL A 113 -1.91 -9.93 -9.94
N TYR A 114 -2.70 -10.98 -10.10
CA TYR A 114 -3.98 -10.89 -10.76
C TYR A 114 -5.10 -10.70 -9.73
N TYR A 115 -5.92 -9.67 -9.95
CA TYR A 115 -7.15 -9.43 -9.21
C TYR A 115 -8.31 -9.80 -10.13
N THR A 116 -9.03 -10.87 -9.79
CA THR A 116 -10.13 -11.38 -10.60
C THR A 116 -11.40 -10.59 -10.37
N ASP A 117 -12.33 -10.62 -11.32
CA ASP A 117 -13.57 -9.82 -11.25
C ASP A 117 -14.43 -10.17 -10.02
N ASP A 118 -14.41 -11.42 -9.53
CA ASP A 118 -15.11 -11.84 -8.31
C ASP A 118 -14.55 -11.21 -7.02
N MET A 119 -13.35 -10.62 -7.11
CA MET A 119 -12.75 -9.86 -6.01
C MET A 119 -13.25 -8.41 -5.99
N ILE A 120 -13.70 -7.84 -7.09
CA ILE A 120 -14.18 -6.46 -7.14
C ILE A 120 -15.67 -6.45 -6.80
N THR A 121 -16.02 -5.84 -5.67
CA THR A 121 -17.41 -5.83 -5.17
C THR A 121 -18.16 -4.54 -5.46
N GLY A 122 -17.45 -3.48 -5.84
CA GLY A 122 -18.07 -2.20 -6.17
C GLY A 122 -17.09 -1.15 -6.63
N ILE A 123 -17.65 -0.09 -7.22
CA ILE A 123 -16.96 1.16 -7.48
C ILE A 123 -17.75 2.27 -6.82
N ILE A 124 -17.06 3.10 -6.04
CA ILE A 124 -17.64 4.25 -5.35
C ILE A 124 -17.12 5.50 -6.04
N PHE A 125 -18.02 6.37 -6.48
CA PHE A 125 -17.66 7.60 -7.15
C PHE A 125 -17.45 8.73 -6.15
N GLY A 126 -16.41 9.53 -6.40
CA GLY A 126 -16.16 10.73 -5.62
C GLY A 126 -17.29 11.74 -5.80
N PHE A 127 -17.60 12.46 -4.74
CA PHE A 127 -18.69 13.43 -4.69
C PHE A 127 -18.60 14.53 -5.77
N ARG A 128 -17.40 14.83 -6.25
CA ARG A 128 -17.13 15.86 -7.26
C ARG A 128 -16.75 15.26 -8.62
N MET A 129 -16.96 13.96 -8.81
CA MET A 129 -16.67 13.31 -10.08
C MET A 129 -17.48 13.96 -11.22
N PRO A 130 -16.82 14.37 -12.32
CA PRO A 130 -17.50 14.80 -13.53
C PRO A 130 -18.45 13.72 -14.08
N GLU A 131 -19.63 14.13 -14.56
CA GLU A 131 -20.67 13.20 -15.00
C GLU A 131 -20.23 12.36 -16.23
N ASP A 132 -19.45 12.95 -17.12
CA ASP A 132 -18.85 12.28 -18.27
C ASP A 132 -17.91 11.13 -17.85
N HIS A 133 -17.04 11.36 -16.85
CA HIS A 133 -16.18 10.31 -16.30
C HIS A 133 -16.99 9.19 -15.63
N ASN A 134 -18.05 9.54 -14.89
CA ASN A 134 -18.93 8.56 -14.27
C ASN A 134 -19.59 7.67 -15.34
N ASN A 135 -20.12 8.29 -16.39
CA ASN A 135 -20.75 7.60 -17.52
C ASN A 135 -19.76 6.68 -18.26
N GLU A 136 -18.52 7.14 -18.47
CA GLU A 136 -17.45 6.34 -19.07
C GLU A 136 -17.16 5.09 -18.24
N ILE A 137 -16.98 5.23 -16.93
CA ILE A 137 -16.73 4.09 -16.04
C ILE A 137 -17.94 3.14 -16.05
N CYS A 138 -19.16 3.66 -15.97
CA CYS A 138 -20.37 2.85 -16.05
C CYS A 138 -20.48 2.08 -17.37
N GLN A 139 -20.00 2.64 -18.48
CA GLN A 139 -19.99 1.96 -19.78
C GLN A 139 -18.97 0.82 -19.79
N ILE A 140 -17.74 1.08 -19.32
CA ILE A 140 -16.68 0.06 -19.20
C ILE A 140 -17.16 -1.15 -18.37
N LEU A 141 -17.91 -0.89 -17.29
CA LEU A 141 -18.44 -1.95 -16.43
C LEU A 141 -19.58 -2.77 -17.07
N LYS A 142 -20.32 -2.20 -18.02
CA LYS A 142 -21.38 -2.91 -18.76
C LYS A 142 -20.83 -3.79 -19.89
N ASP A 143 -19.67 -3.42 -20.42
CA ASP A 143 -19.03 -4.13 -21.53
C ASP A 143 -18.18 -5.33 -21.05
N LYS A 144 -18.18 -5.60 -19.75
CA LYS A 144 -17.67 -6.85 -19.12
C LYS A 144 -18.78 -7.86 -18.93
#